data_AF-A0A0C3AKM5-F1
#
_entry.id   AF-A0A0C3AKM5-F1
#
_cell.length_a   1.000
_cell.length_b   1.000
_cell.length_c   1.000
_cell.angle_alpha   90.00
_cell.angle_beta   90.00
_cell.angle_gamma   90.00
#
_symmetry.space_group_name_H-M   'P 1'
#
loop_
_entity.id
_entity.type
_entity.pdbx_description
1 polymer ?
#
loop_
_entity_poly.entity_id
_entity_poly.type
_entity_poly.pdbx_seq_one_letter_code
_entity_poly.pdbx_strand_id
1 'polypeptide(L)'
;MSCSSLLAANTWRERIASAKSIVLVGGGAVGTELAGEISDFAPGAKVSIVQRDTLVLNATYPDSFRRRVAKGLEERGVWIVTGDSITGLEQDVLDGKQGVVPGRKITTAKG
;
A
#
# COMPACT_ATOMS: atom_id res chain seq x y z
N MET A 1 32.29 -8.99 -1.87
CA MET A 1 30.92 -8.92 -1.29
C MET A 1 30.05 -8.12 -2.25
N SER A 2 29.32 -8.81 -3.14
CA SER A 2 28.42 -8.17 -4.10
C SER A 2 27.06 -7.95 -3.41
N CYS A 3 26.70 -6.69 -3.24
CA CYS A 3 25.52 -6.28 -2.51
C CYS A 3 24.25 -6.49 -3.36
N SER A 4 23.69 -7.71 -3.31
CA SER A 4 22.45 -8.05 -4.04
C SER A 4 21.23 -7.24 -3.55
N SER A 5 21.25 -6.73 -2.31
CA SER A 5 20.16 -5.93 -1.73
C SER A 5 20.09 -4.49 -2.24
N LEU A 6 21.22 -3.86 -2.59
CA LEU A 6 21.23 -2.49 -3.12
C LEU A 6 20.67 -2.42 -4.56
N LEU A 7 20.91 -3.44 -5.38
CA LEU A 7 20.29 -3.56 -6.71
C LEU A 7 18.77 -3.74 -6.60
N ALA A 8 18.29 -4.54 -5.64
CA ALA A 8 16.85 -4.74 -5.42
C ALA A 8 16.14 -3.45 -4.95
N ALA A 9 16.74 -2.67 -4.05
CA ALA A 9 16.15 -1.43 -3.55
C ALA A 9 15.95 -0.36 -4.64
N ASN A 10 16.91 -0.22 -5.56
CA ASN A 10 16.78 0.71 -6.69
C ASN A 10 15.63 0.31 -7.63
N THR A 11 15.47 -1.00 -7.90
CA THR A 11 14.37 -1.46 -8.77
C THR A 11 12.98 -1.18 -8.18
N TRP A 12 12.82 -1.23 -6.85
CA TRP A 12 11.53 -0.92 -6.22
C TRP A 12 11.20 0.58 -6.25
N ARG A 13 12.19 1.44 -6.08
CA ARG A 13 11.99 2.90 -6.21
C ARG A 13 11.56 3.30 -7.62
N GLU A 14 12.23 2.77 -8.64
CA GLU A 14 11.87 3.00 -10.06
C GLU A 14 10.47 2.46 -10.39
N ARG A 15 10.12 1.30 -9.84
CA ARG A 15 8.81 0.68 -9.97
C ARG A 15 7.70 1.51 -9.32
N ILE A 16 7.94 2.05 -8.13
CA ILE A 16 7.00 2.96 -7.46
C ILE A 16 6.87 4.27 -8.26
N ALA A 17 8.00 4.84 -8.71
CA ALA A 17 8.02 6.08 -9.49
C ALA A 17 7.27 5.97 -10.84
N SER A 18 7.27 4.77 -11.45
CA SER A 18 6.59 4.50 -12.73
C SER A 18 5.16 3.96 -12.58
N ALA A 19 4.72 3.61 -11.36
CA ALA A 19 3.40 3.05 -11.14
C ALA A 19 2.30 4.12 -11.27
N LYS A 20 1.21 3.77 -11.96
CA LYS A 20 0.00 4.61 -12.02
C LYS A 20 -0.93 4.40 -10.82
N SER A 21 -0.87 3.21 -10.22
CA SER A 21 -1.70 2.82 -9.09
C SER A 21 -0.95 1.83 -8.21
N ILE A 22 -1.05 2.01 -6.90
CA ILE A 22 -0.40 1.21 -5.87
C ILE A 22 -1.45 0.86 -4.82
N VAL A 23 -1.52 -0.43 -4.45
CA VAL A 23 -2.43 -0.94 -3.44
C VAL A 23 -1.59 -1.60 -2.34
N LEU A 24 -1.74 -1.10 -1.12
CA LEU A 24 -1.14 -1.66 0.08
C LEU A 24 -2.17 -2.54 0.77
N VAL A 25 -1.86 -3.82 0.91
CA VAL A 25 -2.72 -4.79 1.61
C VAL A 25 -2.35 -4.77 3.09
N GLY A 26 -3.22 -4.17 3.90
CA GLY A 26 -3.05 -3.96 5.33
C GLY A 26 -2.69 -2.52 5.68
N GLY A 27 -3.52 -1.90 6.50
CA GLY A 27 -3.34 -0.56 7.07
C GLY A 27 -2.74 -0.56 8.46
N GLY A 28 -1.83 -1.48 8.78
CA GLY A 28 -1.05 -1.45 10.02
C GLY A 28 0.04 -0.37 10.01
N ALA A 29 0.86 -0.27 11.06
CA ALA A 29 1.88 0.79 11.19
C ALA A 29 2.79 0.90 9.95
N VAL A 30 3.29 -0.23 9.45
CA VAL A 30 4.14 -0.25 8.25
C VAL A 30 3.39 0.22 7.00
N GLY A 31 2.15 -0.26 6.81
CA GLY A 31 1.33 0.11 5.65
C GLY A 31 0.94 1.59 5.66
N THR A 32 0.64 2.15 6.84
CA THR A 32 0.30 3.56 6.98
C THR A 32 1.50 4.49 6.74
N GLU A 33 2.68 4.16 7.27
CA GLU A 33 3.89 4.95 7.03
C GLU A 33 4.30 4.90 5.55
N LEU A 34 4.32 3.69 4.97
CA LEU A 34 4.68 3.50 3.57
C LEU A 34 3.70 4.19 2.63
N ALA A 35 2.40 4.23 2.94
CA ALA A 35 1.43 4.94 2.13
C ALA A 35 1.74 6.44 2.06
N GLY A 36 2.09 7.05 3.20
CA GLY A 36 2.48 8.46 3.27
C GLY A 36 3.78 8.72 2.51
N GLU A 37 4.80 7.87 2.67
CA GLU A 37 6.06 8.05 1.96
C GLU A 37 5.88 7.91 0.44
N ILE A 38 5.07 6.94 -0.01
CA ILE A 38 4.77 6.77 -1.44
C ILE A 38 3.94 7.94 -1.98
N SER A 39 2.93 8.44 -1.25
CA SER A 39 2.12 9.58 -1.71
C SER A 39 2.96 10.83 -1.89
N ASP A 40 3.93 11.05 -1.00
CA ASP A 40 4.83 12.19 -1.06
C ASP A 40 5.90 12.02 -2.16
N PHE A 41 6.42 10.80 -2.35
CA PHE A 41 7.46 10.49 -3.35
C PHE A 41 6.92 10.42 -4.79
N ALA A 42 5.71 9.87 -4.97
CA ALA A 42 5.11 9.62 -6.28
C ALA A 42 3.68 10.23 -6.36
N PRO A 43 3.55 11.57 -6.36
CA PRO A 43 2.25 12.26 -6.28
C PRO A 43 1.32 12.00 -7.47
N GLY A 44 1.84 11.49 -8.60
CA GLY A 44 1.03 11.09 -9.76
C GLY A 44 0.44 9.67 -9.67
N ALA A 45 0.87 8.86 -8.70
CA ALA A 45 0.39 7.50 -8.51
C ALA A 45 -0.84 7.50 -7.59
N LYS A 46 -1.87 6.73 -7.95
CA LYS A 46 -3.01 6.49 -7.06
C LYS A 46 -2.62 5.50 -5.96
N VAL A 47 -2.46 5.97 -4.73
CA VAL A 47 -2.13 5.13 -3.57
C VAL A 47 -3.39 4.74 -2.82
N SER A 48 -3.52 3.46 -2.47
CA SER A 48 -4.65 2.97 -1.68
C SER A 48 -4.23 1.95 -0.63
N ILE A 49 -4.95 1.91 0.49
CA ILE A 49 -4.80 0.93 1.56
C ILE A 49 -6.09 0.11 1.61
N VAL A 50 -5.98 -1.22 1.61
CA VAL A 50 -7.10 -2.12 1.94
C VAL A 50 -6.87 -2.71 3.32
N GLN A 51 -7.80 -2.48 4.23
CA GLN A 51 -7.70 -2.86 5.64
C GLN A 51 -8.94 -3.64 6.07
N ARG A 52 -8.71 -4.82 6.67
CA ARG A 52 -9.81 -5.70 7.13
C ARG A 52 -10.59 -5.11 8.30
N ASP A 53 -9.91 -4.38 9.17
CA ASP A 53 -10.53 -3.75 10.33
C ASP A 53 -11.28 -2.47 9.92
N THR A 54 -12.12 -1.94 10.82
CA THR A 54 -12.92 -0.73 10.58
C THR A 54 -12.09 0.55 10.53
N LEU A 55 -10.84 0.52 11.03
CA LEU A 55 -9.90 1.64 11.04
C LEU A 55 -8.47 1.15 10.71
N VAL A 56 -7.61 2.08 10.30
CA VAL A 56 -6.16 1.86 10.20
C VAL A 56 -5.53 1.66 11.59
N LEU A 57 -4.33 1.07 11.62
CA LEU A 57 -3.67 0.53 12.81
C LEU A 57 -4.52 -0.54 13.51
N ASN A 58 -4.00 -1.13 14.59
CA ASN A 58 -4.75 -2.09 15.40
C ASN A 58 -5.45 -1.40 16.58
N ALA A 59 -6.31 -2.14 17.28
CA ALA A 59 -7.09 -1.64 18.41
C ALA A 59 -6.27 -1.33 19.68
N THR A 60 -4.95 -1.57 19.69
CA THR A 60 -4.07 -1.13 20.78
C THR A 60 -3.99 0.40 20.84
N TYR A 61 -4.19 1.07 19.70
CA TYR A 61 -4.25 2.52 19.64
C TYR A 61 -5.68 3.04 19.83
N PRO A 62 -5.89 4.17 20.53
CA PRO A 62 -7.20 4.79 20.65
C PRO A 62 -7.79 5.14 19.28
N ASP A 63 -9.11 4.94 19.12
CA ASP A 63 -9.83 5.25 17.88
C ASP A 63 -9.64 6.70 17.39
N SER A 64 -9.53 7.66 18.30
CA SER A 64 -9.27 9.07 17.96
C SER A 64 -7.92 9.24 17.25
N PHE A 65 -6.89 8.52 17.69
CA PHE A 65 -5.58 8.52 17.05
C PHE A 65 -5.65 7.81 15.69
N ARG A 66 -6.29 6.64 15.62
CA ARG A 66 -6.48 5.89 14.37
C ARG A 66 -7.18 6.72 13.30
N ARG A 67 -8.24 7.46 13.68
CA ARG A 67 -8.96 8.39 12.79
C ARG A 67 -8.10 9.58 12.38
N ARG A 68 -7.26 10.11 13.27
CA ARG A 68 -6.33 11.19 12.93
C ARG A 68 -5.28 10.75 11.92
N VAL A 69 -4.76 9.52 12.05
CA VAL A 69 -3.83 8.93 11.08
C VAL A 69 -4.53 8.74 9.73
N ALA A 70 -5.74 8.17 9.71
CA ALA A 70 -6.51 8.01 8.49
C ALA A 70 -6.75 9.37 7.79
N LYS A 71 -7.21 10.37 8.54
CA LYS A 71 -7.45 11.73 8.03
C LYS A 71 -6.18 12.33 7.42
N GLY A 72 -5.03 12.21 8.09
CA GLY A 72 -3.76 12.73 7.58
C GLY A 72 -3.29 12.05 6.28
N LEU A 73 -3.59 10.75 6.13
CA LEU A 73 -3.31 10.02 4.88
C LEU A 73 -4.29 10.42 3.77
N GLU A 74 -5.57 10.57 4.08
CA GLU A 74 -6.60 11.03 3.13
C GLU A 74 -6.31 12.46 2.63
N GLU A 75 -5.84 13.35 3.50
CA GLU A 75 -5.39 14.71 3.12
C GLU A 75 -4.19 14.69 2.16
N ARG A 76 -3.39 13.61 2.17
CA ARG A 76 -2.30 13.35 1.22
C ARG A 76 -2.75 12.59 -0.04
N GLY A 77 -4.06 12.39 -0.22
CA GLY A 77 -4.63 11.72 -1.38
C GLY A 77 -4.57 10.19 -1.33
N VAL A 78 -4.24 9.59 -0.19
CA VAL A 78 -4.29 8.13 0.00
C VAL A 78 -5.73 7.68 0.15
N TRP A 79 -6.16 6.72 -0.65
CA TRP A 79 -7.51 6.15 -0.54
C TRP A 79 -7.54 4.96 0.43
N ILE A 80 -8.28 5.08 1.53
CA ILE A 80 -8.38 4.03 2.54
C ILE A 80 -9.71 3.27 2.36
N VAL A 81 -9.62 1.96 2.20
CA VAL A 81 -10.76 1.02 2.16
C VAL A 81 -10.72 0.18 3.43
N THR A 82 -11.65 0.43 4.35
CA THR A 82 -11.76 -0.31 5.62
C THR A 82 -12.85 -1.38 5.58
N GLY A 83 -12.78 -2.32 6.52
CA GLY A 83 -13.71 -3.44 6.61
C GLY A 83 -13.63 -4.40 5.42
N ASP A 84 -12.52 -4.41 4.67
CA ASP A 84 -12.39 -5.14 3.41
C ASP A 84 -11.07 -5.91 3.35
N SER A 85 -11.01 -6.95 2.56
CA SER A 85 -9.81 -7.76 2.40
C SER A 85 -9.69 -8.30 0.99
N ILE A 86 -8.46 -8.52 0.54
CA ILE A 86 -8.21 -9.11 -0.77
C ILE A 86 -8.56 -10.59 -0.74
N THR A 87 -9.44 -11.01 -1.64
CA THR A 87 -9.92 -12.39 -1.78
C THR A 87 -9.28 -13.11 -2.97
N GLY A 88 -8.71 -12.37 -3.91
CA GLY A 88 -8.01 -12.93 -5.07
C GLY A 88 -7.03 -11.94 -5.69
N LEU A 89 -5.90 -12.48 -6.11
CA LEU A 89 -4.92 -11.82 -6.98
C LEU A 89 -4.82 -12.68 -8.24
N GLU A 90 -4.97 -12.09 -9.43
CA GLU A 90 -4.74 -12.83 -10.67
C GLU A 90 -3.33 -13.42 -10.70
N GLN A 91 -3.22 -14.66 -11.21
CA GLN A 91 -1.98 -15.42 -11.22
C GLN A 91 -1.02 -14.82 -12.25
N ASP A 92 -0.09 -14.00 -11.77
CA ASP A 92 1.29 -13.93 -12.27
C ASP A 92 2.17 -13.17 -11.27
N VAL A 93 2.84 -13.99 -10.44
CA VAL A 93 4.08 -13.77 -9.70
C VAL A 93 4.02 -12.95 -8.39
N LEU A 94 4.21 -13.67 -7.28
CA LEU A 94 4.77 -13.17 -6.02
C LEU A 94 6.09 -13.92 -5.79
N ASP A 95 7.20 -13.33 -6.24
CA ASP A 95 8.49 -13.48 -5.57
C ASP A 95 9.12 -12.09 -5.59
N GLY A 96 9.65 -11.63 -4.46
CA GLY A 96 10.08 -10.24 -4.17
C GLY A 96 11.17 -9.66 -5.10
N LYS A 97 11.49 -10.36 -6.19
CA LYS A 97 12.39 -9.98 -7.27
C LYS A 97 11.65 -9.40 -8.49
N GLN A 98 10.40 -9.80 -8.73
CA GLN A 98 9.60 -9.40 -9.89
C GLN A 98 8.44 -8.50 -9.44
N GLY A 99 8.81 -7.30 -9.02
CA GLY A 99 7.91 -6.22 -8.67
C GLY A 99 7.18 -5.62 -9.87
N VAL A 100 6.01 -5.09 -9.55
CA VAL A 100 5.10 -4.32 -10.41
C VAL A 100 4.74 -5.04 -11.72
N VAL A 101 3.58 -5.68 -11.69
CA VAL A 101 2.93 -6.20 -12.89
C VAL A 101 1.89 -5.17 -13.38
N PRO A 102 1.98 -4.68 -14.63
CA PRO A 102 0.98 -3.80 -15.20
C PRO A 102 -0.39 -4.49 -15.28
N GLY A 103 -1.45 -3.79 -14.89
CA GLY A 103 -2.83 -4.21 -15.21
C GLY A 103 -3.42 -5.31 -14.34
N ARG A 104 -2.98 -5.51 -13.09
CA ARG A 104 -3.60 -6.49 -12.20
C ARG A 104 -5.02 -6.11 -11.81
N LYS A 105 -5.94 -7.07 -11.90
CA LYS A 105 -7.24 -6.99 -11.22
C LYS A 105 -7.08 -7.50 -9.79
N ILE A 106 -7.48 -6.68 -8.83
CA ILE A 106 -7.56 -7.06 -7.42
C ILE A 106 -9.03 -7.24 -7.09
N THR A 107 -9.39 -8.39 -6.52
CA THR A 107 -10.76 -8.64 -6.05
C THR A 107 -10.79 -8.49 -4.54
N THR A 108 -11.72 -7.66 -4.04
CA THR A 108 -11.93 -7.50 -2.60
C THR A 108 -13.16 -8.26 -2.14
N ALA A 109 -13.40 -8.33 -0.83
CA ALA A 109 -14.57 -8.99 -0.28
C ALA A 109 -15.85 -8.16 -0.50
N LYS A 110 -15.72 -6.85 -0.70
CA LYS A 110 -16.85 -5.93 -0.93
C LYS A 110 -17.19 -5.69 -2.41
N GLY A 111 -16.40 -6.22 -3.34
CA GLY A 111 -16.59 -6.07 -4.79
C GLY A 111 -15.63 -5.06 -5.39
#